data_AF-A0A8D8NSJ9-F1
#
_entry.id   AF-A0A8D8NSJ9-F1
#
_cell.length_a   1.000
_cell.length_b   1.000
_cell.length_c   1.000
_cell.angle_alpha   90.00
_cell.angle_beta   90.00
_cell.angle_gamma   90.00
#
_symmetry.space_group_name_H-M   'P 1'
#
loop_
_entity.id
_entity.type
_entity.pdbx_description
1 polymer ?
#
loop_
_entity_poly.entity_id
_entity_poly.type
_entity_poly.pdbx_seq_one_letter_code
_entity_poly.pdbx_strand_id
1 'polypeptide(L)'
;QSFKSLRHFQKKVSGIAGRFLFCLHFLGESFKSCSKILHFKQLKSLFSSVSNMTVITLISTNKCFGGLQKIFSHQSKELDCEMKFAIFLPDGAPSADAKLPVLYWLSGLTCNETNFIQKSGFQRYAAEHGLIVVCPDTSPRGVNLPGEDDSWDFGSGAGFYVDASKDPWSKHYKMFSYVTQELIDVINNNFPTAVDRQSIAGHSM
;
A
#
# COMPACT_ATOMS: atom_id res chain seq x y z
N GLN A 1 -30.76 -18.47 33.46
CA GLN A 1 -29.49 -19.21 33.27
C GLN A 1 -28.63 -18.57 32.16
N SER A 2 -28.32 -17.27 32.24
CA SER A 2 -27.66 -16.53 31.13
C SER A 2 -26.47 -15.66 31.56
N PHE A 3 -25.75 -16.04 32.63
CA PHE A 3 -24.60 -15.26 33.12
C PHE A 3 -23.30 -16.04 33.25
N LYS A 4 -23.29 -17.35 32.94
CA LYS A 4 -22.08 -18.19 32.98
C LYS A 4 -21.36 -18.36 31.63
N SER A 5 -21.98 -17.97 30.51
CA SER A 5 -21.35 -18.11 29.17
C SER A 5 -20.42 -16.94 28.79
N LEU A 6 -20.59 -15.74 29.39
CA LEU A 6 -19.82 -14.54 29.00
C LEU A 6 -18.32 -14.57 29.37
N ARG A 7 -17.91 -15.35 30.37
CA ARG A 7 -16.49 -15.39 30.79
C ARG A 7 -15.60 -16.17 29.83
N HIS A 8 -16.16 -16.96 28.92
CA HIS A 8 -15.38 -17.70 27.93
C HIS A 8 -15.09 -16.90 26.65
N PHE A 9 -15.87 -15.85 26.36
CA PHE A 9 -15.65 -15.03 25.16
C PHE A 9 -14.63 -13.90 25.37
N GLN A 10 -14.39 -13.50 26.62
CA GLN A 10 -13.45 -12.43 26.98
C GLN A 10 -11.97 -12.76 26.71
N LYS A 11 -11.62 -14.02 26.44
CA LYS A 11 -10.21 -14.45 26.28
C LYS A 11 -9.71 -14.54 24.84
N LYS A 12 -10.51 -14.26 23.80
CA LYS A 12 -10.11 -14.55 22.41
C LYS A 12 -10.01 -13.36 21.45
N VAL A 13 -10.06 -12.12 21.91
CA VAL A 13 -9.85 -10.95 21.02
C VAL A 13 -8.97 -9.89 21.69
N SER A 14 -7.66 -10.10 21.65
CA SER A 14 -6.66 -9.10 21.99
C SER A 14 -6.27 -8.33 20.72
N GLY A 15 -6.96 -7.22 20.45
CA GLY A 15 -6.64 -6.33 19.33
C GLY A 15 -7.59 -5.14 19.25
N ILE A 16 -7.09 -4.01 18.73
CA ILE A 16 -7.83 -2.74 18.60
C ILE A 16 -9.15 -2.93 17.83
N ALA A 17 -9.17 -3.83 16.84
CA ALA A 17 -10.37 -4.22 16.09
C ALA A 17 -11.46 -4.87 16.96
N GLY A 18 -11.08 -5.66 17.97
CA GLY A 18 -12.03 -6.30 18.89
C GLY A 18 -12.74 -5.32 19.82
N ARG A 19 -12.03 -4.27 20.24
CA ARG A 19 -12.62 -3.18 21.06
C ARG A 19 -13.59 -2.32 20.25
N PHE A 20 -13.33 -2.14 18.95
CA PHE A 20 -14.23 -1.41 18.04
C PHE A 20 -15.54 -2.17 17.79
N LEU A 21 -15.47 -3.47 17.54
CA LEU A 21 -16.66 -4.30 17.29
C LEU A 21 -17.54 -4.43 18.55
N PHE A 22 -16.93 -4.49 19.73
CA PHE A 22 -17.66 -4.51 21.01
C PHE A 22 -18.38 -3.17 21.29
N CYS A 23 -17.78 -2.04 20.90
CA CYS A 23 -18.39 -0.72 21.03
C CYS A 23 -19.62 -0.56 20.12
N LEU A 24 -19.55 -1.08 18.89
CA LEU A 24 -20.68 -1.09 17.95
C LEU A 24 -21.86 -1.95 18.43
N HIS A 25 -21.60 -3.09 19.08
CA HIS A 25 -22.66 -3.95 19.61
C HIS A 25 -23.35 -3.35 20.84
N PHE A 26 -22.59 -2.68 21.73
CA PHE A 26 -23.16 -1.98 22.89
C PHE A 26 -23.94 -0.70 22.53
N LEU A 27 -23.55 -0.04 21.43
CA LEU A 27 -24.27 1.13 20.92
C LEU A 27 -25.55 0.75 20.15
N GLY A 28 -25.74 -0.50 19.74
CA GLY A 28 -26.96 -0.94 19.05
C GLY A 28 -28.19 -1.08 19.96
N GLU A 29 -28.00 -1.40 21.24
CA GLU A 29 -29.09 -1.73 22.17
C GLU A 29 -29.58 -0.51 23.00
N SER A 30 -28.85 0.61 23.02
CA SER A 30 -29.20 1.79 23.84
C SER A 30 -29.84 2.95 23.07
N PHE A 31 -30.13 2.80 21.77
CA PHE A 31 -30.68 3.86 20.91
C PHE A 31 -32.13 3.63 20.49
N LYS A 32 -33.02 3.33 21.44
CA LYS A 32 -34.49 3.33 21.20
C LYS A 32 -35.21 4.60 21.64
N SER A 33 -34.52 5.64 22.06
CA SER A 33 -35.15 6.94 22.27
C SER A 33 -34.12 8.06 22.17
N CYS A 34 -34.57 9.21 21.71
CA CYS A 34 -33.86 10.48 21.57
C CYS A 34 -33.27 10.79 20.18
N SER A 35 -33.93 11.77 19.56
CA SER A 35 -33.66 12.48 18.30
C SER A 35 -32.17 12.64 17.94
N LYS A 36 -31.72 12.00 16.85
CA LYS A 36 -30.36 12.18 16.30
C LYS A 36 -30.31 12.08 14.78
N ILE A 37 -30.82 13.10 14.09
CA ILE A 37 -30.56 13.30 12.65
C ILE A 37 -29.16 13.92 12.42
N LEU A 38 -28.57 14.63 13.40
CA LEU A 38 -27.23 15.23 13.25
C LEU A 38 -26.06 14.23 13.33
N HIS A 39 -26.17 13.14 14.09
CA HIS A 39 -25.05 12.18 14.23
C HIS A 39 -24.86 11.26 13.02
N PHE A 40 -25.88 11.08 12.18
CA PHE A 40 -25.82 10.17 11.04
C PHE A 40 -24.97 10.73 9.89
N LYS A 41 -24.92 12.05 9.73
CA LYS A 41 -24.07 12.72 8.72
C LYS A 41 -22.59 12.62 9.07
N GLN A 42 -22.22 12.81 10.34
CA GLN A 42 -20.84 12.65 10.80
C GLN A 42 -20.37 11.18 10.71
N LEU A 43 -21.21 10.21 11.05
CA LEU A 43 -20.86 8.80 10.86
C LEU A 43 -20.70 8.42 9.39
N LYS A 44 -21.54 8.92 8.47
CA LYS A 44 -21.36 8.67 7.03
C LYS A 44 -20.08 9.28 6.48
N SER A 45 -19.70 10.48 6.93
CA SER A 45 -18.42 11.11 6.58
C SER A 45 -17.21 10.34 7.14
N LEU A 46 -17.34 9.77 8.34
CA LEU A 46 -16.31 8.93 8.94
C LEU A 46 -16.21 7.56 8.24
N PHE A 47 -17.34 6.98 7.82
CA PHE A 47 -17.37 5.74 7.02
C PHE A 47 -16.91 5.96 5.58
N SER A 48 -17.20 7.11 4.96
CA SER A 48 -16.67 7.47 3.63
C SER A 48 -15.16 7.68 3.66
N SER A 49 -14.64 8.19 4.78
CA SER A 49 -13.20 8.34 5.02
C SER A 49 -12.47 7.01 5.23
N VAL A 50 -13.14 5.96 5.71
CA VAL A 50 -12.55 4.62 5.93
C VAL A 50 -12.68 3.72 4.69
N SER A 51 -13.56 4.04 3.74
CA SER A 51 -13.89 3.18 2.59
C SER A 51 -12.98 3.34 1.37
N ASN A 52 -12.05 4.30 1.37
CA ASN A 52 -11.07 4.49 0.28
C ASN A 52 -9.64 4.06 0.63
N MET A 53 -9.43 3.30 1.71
CA MET A 53 -8.10 2.73 1.96
C MET A 53 -7.92 1.44 1.15
N THR A 54 -7.01 1.47 0.17
CA THR A 54 -6.52 0.24 -0.45
C THR A 54 -5.84 -0.61 0.60
N VAL A 55 -6.34 -1.83 0.80
CA VAL A 55 -5.79 -2.78 1.77
C VAL A 55 -4.44 -3.27 1.26
N ILE A 56 -3.39 -3.04 2.04
CA ILE A 56 -2.03 -3.55 1.77
C ILE A 56 -1.68 -4.65 2.77
N THR A 57 -0.98 -5.68 2.31
CA THR A 57 -0.51 -6.81 3.12
C THR A 57 1.00 -6.70 3.30
N LEU A 58 1.48 -6.66 4.54
CA LEU A 58 2.91 -6.67 4.84
C LEU A 58 3.51 -8.05 4.53
N ILE A 59 4.49 -8.11 3.63
CA ILE A 59 5.21 -9.33 3.26
C ILE A 59 6.49 -9.47 4.10
N SER A 60 7.27 -8.40 4.21
CA SER A 60 8.53 -8.44 4.96
C SER A 60 8.87 -7.08 5.56
N THR A 61 9.67 -7.10 6.63
CA THR A 61 10.18 -5.90 7.30
C THR A 61 11.57 -6.18 7.84
N ASN A 62 12.51 -5.28 7.56
CA ASN A 62 13.91 -5.37 7.99
C ASN A 62 14.38 -4.00 8.46
N LYS A 63 15.11 -3.96 9.59
CA LYS A 63 15.73 -2.72 10.06
C LYS A 63 17.02 -2.47 9.26
N CYS A 64 17.20 -1.25 8.75
CA CYS A 64 18.37 -0.86 7.97
C CYS A 64 18.67 0.63 8.16
N PHE A 65 19.92 0.99 8.51
CA PHE A 65 20.34 2.38 8.75
C PHE A 65 19.41 3.23 9.64
N GLY A 66 18.86 2.61 10.70
CA GLY A 66 17.89 3.31 11.55
C GLY A 66 16.61 3.66 10.80
N GLY A 67 16.15 2.81 9.90
CA GLY A 67 14.82 2.87 9.29
C GLY A 67 14.30 1.45 9.04
N LEU A 68 13.15 1.36 8.38
CA LEU A 68 12.49 0.11 8.05
C LEU A 68 12.39 -0.06 6.53
N GLN A 69 13.09 -1.06 6.00
CA GLN A 69 12.86 -1.58 4.65
C GLN A 69 11.71 -2.59 4.72
N LYS A 70 10.63 -2.31 4.00
CA LYS A 70 9.44 -3.16 3.95
C LYS A 70 9.12 -3.57 2.51
N ILE A 71 8.40 -4.68 2.38
CA ILE A 71 7.73 -5.09 1.14
C ILE A 71 6.27 -5.32 1.48
N PHE A 72 5.39 -4.78 0.65
CA PHE A 72 3.94 -4.98 0.74
C PHE A 72 3.42 -5.60 -0.56
N SER A 73 2.29 -6.31 -0.47
CA SER A 73 1.43 -6.56 -1.62
C SER A 73 0.10 -5.84 -1.52
N HIS A 74 -0.53 -5.62 -2.66
CA HIS A 74 -1.92 -5.20 -2.77
C HIS A 74 -2.53 -5.71 -4.07
N GLN A 75 -3.86 -5.81 -4.11
CA GLN A 75 -4.56 -6.03 -5.37
C GLN A 75 -4.56 -4.72 -6.16
N SER A 76 -4.00 -4.73 -7.38
CA SER A 76 -4.05 -3.59 -8.29
C SER A 76 -5.36 -3.56 -9.06
N LYS A 77 -5.99 -2.39 -9.12
CA LYS A 77 -7.17 -2.11 -9.94
C LYS A 77 -6.80 -1.83 -11.39
N GLU A 78 -5.69 -1.12 -11.63
CA GLU A 78 -5.23 -0.79 -12.98
C GLU A 78 -4.73 -2.04 -13.72
N LEU A 79 -4.02 -2.93 -13.02
CA LEU A 79 -3.33 -4.08 -13.61
C LEU A 79 -4.12 -5.39 -13.47
N ASP A 80 -5.21 -5.41 -12.70
CA ASP A 80 -6.05 -6.60 -12.45
C ASP A 80 -5.23 -7.83 -11.98
N CYS A 81 -4.25 -7.60 -11.10
CA CYS A 81 -3.41 -8.63 -10.49
C CYS A 81 -2.91 -8.21 -9.10
N GLU A 82 -2.34 -9.15 -8.34
CA GLU A 82 -1.59 -8.79 -7.13
C GLU A 82 -0.26 -8.13 -7.55
N MET A 83 0.07 -7.01 -6.91
CA MET A 83 1.32 -6.30 -7.10
C MET A 83 2.10 -6.22 -5.80
N LYS A 84 3.42 -6.18 -5.92
CA LYS A 84 4.33 -5.91 -4.82
C LYS A 84 5.06 -4.60 -5.03
N PHE A 85 5.33 -3.93 -3.93
CA PHE A 85 6.23 -2.79 -3.91
C PHE A 85 7.05 -2.81 -2.62
N ALA A 86 8.27 -2.32 -2.72
CA ALA A 86 9.12 -2.08 -1.57
C ALA A 86 9.02 -0.61 -1.13
N ILE A 87 9.14 -0.38 0.16
CA ILE A 87 9.19 0.97 0.74
C ILE A 87 10.24 1.03 1.84
N PHE A 88 11.09 2.05 1.81
CA PHE A 88 11.96 2.40 2.93
C PHE A 88 11.36 3.57 3.70
N LEU A 89 11.21 3.38 5.01
CA LEU A 89 10.72 4.38 5.95
C LEU A 89 11.88 4.76 6.88
N PRO A 90 12.45 5.97 6.78
CA PRO A 90 13.52 6.39 7.68
C PRO A 90 12.97 6.59 9.11
N ASP A 91 13.75 6.23 10.15
CA ASP A 91 13.42 6.68 11.51
C ASP A 91 13.78 8.17 11.58
N GLY A 92 12.84 9.01 12.03
CA GLY A 92 13.14 10.44 12.25
C GLY A 92 12.26 11.43 11.49
N ALA A 93 10.98 11.14 11.30
CA ALA A 93 10.02 12.22 11.10
C ALA A 93 10.21 13.25 12.25
N PRO A 94 10.50 14.54 11.97
CA PRO A 94 10.83 15.55 13.00
C PRO A 94 9.79 15.66 14.13
N SER A 95 8.57 15.20 13.87
CA SER A 95 7.51 14.97 14.83
C SER A 95 6.71 13.73 14.41
N ALA A 96 5.89 13.19 15.31
CA ALA A 96 4.99 12.06 15.02
C ALA A 96 4.03 12.33 13.85
N ASP A 97 3.77 13.60 13.54
CA ASP A 97 2.88 14.04 12.46
C ASP A 97 3.64 14.49 11.20
N ALA A 98 4.98 14.52 11.23
CA ALA A 98 5.74 15.06 10.13
C ALA A 98 5.64 14.17 8.88
N LYS A 99 5.20 14.79 7.80
CA LYS A 99 5.07 14.17 6.48
C LYS A 99 6.40 14.28 5.72
N LEU A 100 6.88 13.17 5.19
CA LEU A 100 8.18 13.06 4.53
C LEU A 100 8.04 13.11 3.01
N PRO A 101 8.97 13.75 2.28
CA PRO A 101 9.01 13.67 0.83
C PRO A 101 9.22 12.23 0.35
N VAL A 102 8.74 11.94 -0.86
CA VAL A 102 8.77 10.60 -1.46
C VAL A 102 9.59 10.61 -2.74
N LEU A 103 10.52 9.66 -2.85
CA LEU A 103 11.22 9.34 -4.08
C LEU A 103 10.71 8.00 -4.62
N TYR A 104 10.19 8.00 -5.84
CA TYR A 104 9.85 6.77 -6.56
C TYR A 104 11.06 6.33 -7.40
N TRP A 105 11.47 5.07 -7.23
CA TRP A 105 12.52 4.44 -8.02
C TRP A 105 11.92 3.43 -8.99
N LEU A 106 12.05 3.69 -10.28
CA LEU A 106 11.63 2.79 -11.36
C LEU A 106 12.79 1.89 -11.79
N SER A 107 12.60 0.57 -11.71
CA SER A 107 13.63 -0.41 -12.03
C SER A 107 13.54 -0.88 -13.48
N GLY A 108 14.68 -1.26 -14.04
CA GLY A 108 14.74 -1.69 -15.44
C GLY A 108 14.25 -3.11 -15.70
N LEU A 109 14.49 -3.57 -16.93
CA LEU A 109 14.16 -4.91 -17.41
C LEU A 109 14.60 -6.02 -16.44
N THR A 110 13.80 -7.08 -16.38
CA THR A 110 13.98 -8.30 -15.56
C THR A 110 14.05 -8.06 -14.05
N CYS A 111 13.91 -6.83 -13.58
CA CYS A 111 13.92 -6.52 -12.15
C CYS A 111 12.53 -6.73 -11.54
N ASN A 112 12.52 -6.81 -10.21
CA ASN A 112 11.33 -6.66 -9.39
C ASN A 112 11.61 -5.66 -8.25
N GLU A 113 10.74 -5.59 -7.24
CA GLU A 113 10.85 -4.69 -6.11
C GLU A 113 12.11 -4.93 -5.24
N THR A 114 12.80 -6.06 -5.40
CA THR A 114 13.93 -6.47 -4.56
C THR A 114 15.31 -6.04 -5.09
N ASN A 115 15.46 -5.91 -6.41
CA ASN A 115 16.77 -5.68 -7.04
C ASN A 115 17.45 -4.41 -6.52
N PHE A 116 16.75 -3.27 -6.59
CA PHE A 116 17.28 -1.98 -6.15
C PHE A 116 17.52 -1.96 -4.65
N ILE A 117 16.58 -2.47 -3.86
CA ILE A 117 16.66 -2.38 -2.39
C ILE A 117 17.80 -3.23 -1.81
N GLN A 118 18.21 -4.30 -2.48
CA GLN A 118 19.30 -5.15 -2.01
C GLN A 118 20.67 -4.72 -2.52
N LYS A 119 20.75 -4.09 -3.71
CA LYS A 119 22.03 -3.89 -4.42
C LYS A 119 22.52 -2.45 -4.46
N SER A 120 21.66 -1.45 -4.25
CA SER A 120 22.05 -0.04 -4.43
C SER A 120 22.68 0.61 -3.20
N GLY A 121 22.40 0.10 -1.98
CA GLY A 121 22.81 0.73 -0.73
C GLY A 121 22.12 2.07 -0.45
N PHE A 122 21.01 2.37 -1.12
CA PHE A 122 20.33 3.68 -1.05
C PHE A 122 19.84 4.04 0.37
N GLN A 123 19.57 3.04 1.22
CA GLN A 123 18.95 3.25 2.54
C GLN A 123 19.77 4.17 3.45
N ARG A 124 21.10 4.12 3.34
CA ARG A 124 22.00 5.02 4.09
C ARG A 124 21.67 6.49 3.80
N TYR A 125 21.57 6.83 2.52
CA TYR A 125 21.33 8.20 2.07
C TYR A 125 19.87 8.61 2.29
N ALA A 126 18.92 7.69 2.09
CA ALA A 126 17.52 7.95 2.38
C ALA A 126 17.29 8.26 3.87
N ALA A 127 17.98 7.56 4.78
CA ALA A 127 17.95 7.86 6.21
C ALA A 127 18.58 9.22 6.52
N GLU A 128 19.75 9.52 5.96
CA GLU A 128 20.45 10.80 6.15
C GLU A 128 19.60 12.02 5.73
N HIS A 129 18.83 11.86 4.65
CA HIS A 129 18.01 12.95 4.10
C HIS A 129 16.53 12.91 4.51
N GLY A 130 16.11 11.93 5.32
CA GLY A 130 14.71 11.78 5.73
C GLY A 130 13.75 11.55 4.56
N LEU A 131 14.16 10.73 3.58
CA LEU A 131 13.37 10.42 2.38
C LEU A 131 12.66 9.08 2.51
N ILE A 132 11.36 9.06 2.21
CA ILE A 132 10.66 7.81 1.90
C ILE A 132 11.06 7.43 0.48
N VAL A 133 11.42 6.17 0.26
CA VAL A 133 11.72 5.65 -1.08
C VAL A 133 10.81 4.48 -1.40
N VAL A 134 10.12 4.55 -2.52
CA VAL A 134 9.17 3.53 -3.00
C VAL A 134 9.72 2.89 -4.27
N CYS A 135 9.73 1.56 -4.33
CA CYS A 135 10.22 0.79 -5.47
C CYS A 135 9.13 -0.21 -5.89
N PRO A 136 8.30 0.09 -6.90
CA PRO A 136 7.34 -0.88 -7.44
C PRO A 136 8.03 -2.01 -8.20
N ASP A 137 7.28 -3.08 -8.46
CA ASP A 137 7.62 -4.05 -9.51
C ASP A 137 7.53 -3.39 -10.91
N THR A 138 8.03 -4.08 -11.93
CA THR A 138 8.27 -3.54 -13.28
C THR A 138 7.21 -3.94 -14.31
N SER A 139 6.32 -4.86 -13.96
CA SER A 139 5.18 -5.31 -14.77
C SER A 139 4.11 -5.96 -13.87
N PRO A 140 2.89 -6.20 -14.39
CA PRO A 140 1.98 -7.17 -13.81
C PRO A 140 2.65 -8.54 -13.62
N ARG A 141 2.19 -9.32 -12.64
CA ARG A 141 2.70 -10.67 -12.35
C ARG A 141 1.57 -11.68 -12.26
N GLY A 142 1.83 -12.91 -12.71
CA GLY A 142 0.91 -14.04 -12.57
C GLY A 142 -0.38 -13.92 -13.39
N VAL A 143 -0.37 -13.12 -14.46
CA VAL A 143 -1.53 -12.95 -15.36
C VAL A 143 -1.58 -14.01 -16.47
N ASN A 144 -0.47 -14.73 -16.71
CA ASN A 144 -0.34 -15.89 -17.59
C ASN A 144 -0.77 -15.61 -19.04
N LEU A 145 -0.35 -14.46 -19.60
CA LEU A 145 -0.65 -14.10 -20.99
C LEU A 145 0.26 -14.85 -21.98
N PRO A 146 -0.25 -15.28 -23.15
CA PRO A 146 0.59 -15.89 -24.18
C PRO A 146 1.72 -14.95 -24.62
N GLY A 147 2.95 -15.45 -24.58
CA GLY A 147 4.14 -14.73 -25.00
C GLY A 147 4.75 -13.79 -23.95
N GLU A 148 4.20 -13.72 -22.73
CA GLU A 148 4.70 -12.78 -21.72
C GLU A 148 6.05 -13.16 -21.12
N ASP A 149 6.43 -14.43 -21.22
CA ASP A 149 7.68 -14.98 -20.69
C ASP A 149 8.60 -15.53 -21.80
N ASP A 150 8.28 -15.26 -23.08
CA ASP A 150 9.03 -15.76 -24.24
C ASP A 150 10.39 -15.07 -24.40
N SER A 151 10.51 -13.81 -23.95
CA SER A 151 11.72 -13.00 -24.01
C SER A 151 11.86 -12.11 -22.79
N TRP A 152 13.09 -11.67 -22.51
CA TRP A 152 13.42 -10.83 -21.36
C TRP A 152 13.11 -9.34 -21.57
N ASP A 153 12.94 -8.91 -22.82
CA ASP A 153 12.72 -7.53 -23.25
C ASP A 153 11.26 -7.21 -23.56
N PHE A 154 10.33 -8.14 -23.24
CA PHE A 154 8.91 -7.95 -23.46
C PHE A 154 8.09 -8.78 -22.45
N GLY A 155 6.93 -8.27 -22.02
CA GLY A 155 6.06 -8.97 -21.07
C GLY A 155 6.53 -8.87 -19.61
N SER A 156 6.61 -10.00 -18.92
CA SER A 156 6.95 -10.10 -17.50
C SER A 156 8.33 -9.50 -17.22
N GLY A 157 8.39 -8.49 -16.35
CA GLY A 157 9.62 -7.77 -16.04
C GLY A 157 9.97 -6.69 -17.06
N ALA A 158 9.08 -6.41 -18.02
CA ALA A 158 9.29 -5.51 -19.15
C ALA A 158 8.02 -4.71 -19.49
N GLY A 159 7.42 -4.05 -18.49
CA GLY A 159 6.20 -3.27 -18.67
C GLY A 159 6.37 -1.90 -19.35
N PHE A 160 7.61 -1.43 -19.54
CA PHE A 160 7.98 -0.14 -20.16
C PHE A 160 7.32 1.12 -19.59
N TYR A 161 6.64 1.02 -18.45
CA TYR A 161 5.89 2.12 -17.83
C TYR A 161 4.91 2.81 -18.79
N VAL A 162 4.25 2.02 -19.64
CA VAL A 162 3.20 2.47 -20.57
C VAL A 162 1.84 1.88 -20.20
N ASP A 163 0.78 2.47 -20.75
CA ASP A 163 -0.54 1.84 -20.83
C ASP A 163 -0.69 1.18 -22.20
N ALA A 164 -0.67 -0.15 -22.22
CA ALA A 164 -0.82 -0.93 -23.44
C ALA A 164 -2.23 -0.76 -24.03
N SER A 165 -2.30 -0.64 -25.36
CA SER A 165 -3.57 -0.46 -26.10
C SER A 165 -3.98 -1.68 -26.92
N LYS A 166 -3.12 -2.70 -26.99
CA LYS A 166 -3.34 -3.90 -27.81
C LYS A 166 -3.61 -5.10 -26.94
N ASP A 167 -4.59 -5.91 -27.36
CA ASP A 167 -4.84 -7.20 -26.74
C ASP A 167 -3.69 -8.18 -27.04
N PRO A 168 -3.37 -9.11 -26.12
CA PRO A 168 -4.03 -9.30 -24.81
C PRO A 168 -3.53 -8.35 -23.69
N TRP A 169 -2.52 -7.52 -23.97
CA TRP A 169 -1.80 -6.70 -22.99
C TRP A 169 -2.65 -5.60 -22.36
N SER A 170 -3.58 -5.02 -23.12
CA SER A 170 -4.40 -3.86 -22.73
C SER A 170 -5.16 -4.03 -21.41
N LYS A 171 -5.44 -5.29 -21.02
CA LYS A 171 -6.16 -5.63 -19.79
C LYS A 171 -5.32 -5.44 -18.53
N HIS A 172 -4.03 -5.74 -18.61
CA HIS A 172 -3.15 -5.85 -17.44
C HIS A 172 -1.96 -4.88 -17.49
N TYR A 173 -1.39 -4.62 -18.66
CA TYR A 173 -0.15 -3.83 -18.81
C TYR A 173 -0.46 -2.33 -18.84
N LYS A 174 -0.97 -1.80 -17.72
CA LYS A 174 -1.24 -0.38 -17.49
C LYS A 174 -0.27 0.25 -16.50
N MET A 175 1.02 0.02 -16.74
CA MET A 175 2.06 0.38 -15.79
C MET A 175 2.20 1.90 -15.64
N PHE A 176 1.85 2.69 -16.66
CA PHE A 176 1.80 4.15 -16.54
C PHE A 176 0.74 4.55 -15.51
N SER A 177 -0.52 4.17 -15.73
CA SER A 177 -1.61 4.47 -14.80
C SER A 177 -1.35 3.92 -13.39
N TYR A 178 -0.72 2.75 -13.29
CA TYR A 178 -0.32 2.18 -12.00
C TYR A 178 0.68 3.07 -11.24
N VAL A 179 1.81 3.45 -11.87
CA VAL A 179 2.87 4.18 -11.13
C VAL A 179 2.55 5.65 -10.92
N THR A 180 1.73 6.27 -11.78
CA THR A 180 1.42 7.70 -11.68
C THR A 180 0.14 7.98 -10.91
N GLN A 181 -0.81 7.04 -10.83
CA GLN A 181 -2.07 7.24 -10.11
C GLN A 181 -2.25 6.25 -8.97
N GLU A 182 -2.46 4.96 -9.29
CA GLU A 182 -2.89 3.98 -8.29
C GLU A 182 -1.86 3.84 -7.15
N LEU A 183 -0.59 3.65 -7.48
CA LEU A 183 0.45 3.47 -6.49
C LEU A 183 0.64 4.73 -5.64
N ILE A 184 0.58 5.92 -6.24
CA ILE A 184 0.68 7.18 -5.50
C ILE A 184 -0.45 7.29 -4.47
N ASP A 185 -1.68 6.93 -4.85
CA ASP A 185 -2.81 6.90 -3.94
C ASP A 185 -2.64 5.85 -2.84
N VAL A 186 -2.17 4.64 -3.18
CA VAL A 186 -1.86 3.58 -2.20
C VAL A 186 -0.84 4.09 -1.18
N ILE A 187 0.23 4.73 -1.65
CA ILE A 187 1.30 5.22 -0.79
C ILE A 187 0.83 6.37 0.11
N ASN A 188 0.14 7.37 -0.45
CA ASN A 188 -0.32 8.53 0.30
C ASN A 188 -1.38 8.21 1.36
N ASN A 189 -2.22 7.21 1.11
CA ASN A 189 -3.25 6.80 2.05
C ASN A 189 -2.73 5.92 3.19
N ASN A 190 -1.54 5.31 3.05
CA ASN A 190 -1.03 4.32 4.02
C ASN A 190 0.24 4.76 4.77
N PHE A 191 0.94 5.81 4.32
CA PHE A 191 2.23 6.23 4.87
C PHE A 191 2.28 7.75 5.17
N PRO A 192 3.22 8.22 6.02
CA PRO A 192 3.34 9.64 6.36
C PRO A 192 4.04 10.43 5.24
N THR A 193 3.39 10.56 4.09
CA THR A 193 3.97 11.24 2.91
C THR A 193 3.55 12.70 2.79
N ALA A 194 4.47 13.54 2.32
CA ALA A 194 4.20 14.91 1.92
C ALA A 194 3.76 14.89 0.45
N VAL A 195 2.44 14.93 0.22
CA VAL A 195 1.82 14.71 -1.10
C VAL A 195 2.25 15.73 -2.16
N ASP A 196 2.74 16.89 -1.76
CA ASP A 196 3.24 17.98 -2.59
C ASP A 196 4.75 17.90 -2.89
N ARG A 197 5.46 16.93 -2.29
CA ARG A 197 6.91 16.76 -2.42
C ARG A 197 7.26 15.34 -2.86
N GLN A 198 7.08 15.11 -4.15
CA GLN A 198 7.34 13.83 -4.80
C GLN A 198 8.39 14.01 -5.89
N SER A 199 9.25 13.02 -6.06
CA SER A 199 10.28 12.98 -7.11
C SER A 199 10.39 11.58 -7.67
N ILE A 200 10.98 11.46 -8.85
CA ILE A 200 11.13 10.20 -9.57
C ILE A 200 12.56 10.06 -10.10
N ALA A 201 13.08 8.84 -10.03
CA ALA A 201 14.33 8.42 -10.65
C ALA A 201 14.18 6.97 -11.11
N GLY A 202 15.14 6.46 -11.88
CA GLY A 202 15.10 5.07 -12.31
C GLY A 202 16.38 4.61 -13.00
N HIS A 203 16.34 3.37 -13.49
CA HIS A 203 17.45 2.73 -14.17
C HIS A 203 16.98 1.98 -15.42
N SER A 204 17.49 2.40 -16.58
CA SER A 204 17.26 1.78 -17.90
C SER A 204 15.86 2.02 -18.48
N MET A 205 14.96 1.04 -18.35
CA MET A 205 13.56 1.10 -18.83
C MET A 205 12.74 2.05 -17.97
#